data_AF-A0A3A9IFT0-F1
#
_entry.id   AF-A0A3A9IFT0-F1
#
_cell.length_a   1.000
_cell.length_b   1.000
_cell.length_c   1.000
_cell.angle_alpha   90.00
_cell.angle_beta   90.00
_cell.angle_gamma   90.00
#
_symmetry.space_group_name_H-M   'P 1'
#
loop_
_entity.id
_entity.type
_entity.pdbx_description
1 polymer ?
#
loop_
_entity_poly.entity_id
_entity_poly.type
_entity_poly.pdbx_seq_one_letter_code
_entity_poly.pdbx_strand_id
1 'polypeptide(L)'
;MNPPPDTTQLLEIGEQRSQVWLGHADAPLASWTLAFGTRAIQPGPFRHTPPTPLELECAIMVVEDELMRIAPEIPPGLPLTLRSEPSLAEVLGDNTMSRELVEQAFGQLAAMAEGDPLAASQLPREGEFAAVLLIVREWLHHLASEQVLQVE
;
A
#
# COMPACT_ATOMS: atom_id res chain seq x y z
N MET A 1 2.72 -1.08 25.64
CA MET A 1 3.97 -1.85 25.79
C MET A 1 4.88 -1.38 24.67
N ASN A 2 6.10 -0.91 24.93
CA ASN A 2 6.98 -0.48 23.83
C ASN A 2 7.41 -1.72 23.03
N PRO A 3 7.39 -1.67 21.68
CA PRO A 3 7.89 -2.77 20.88
C PRO A 3 9.36 -3.05 21.20
N PRO A 4 9.82 -4.31 21.06
CA PRO A 4 11.24 -4.62 21.08
C PRO A 4 12.02 -3.74 20.10
N PRO A 5 13.29 -3.39 20.41
CA PRO A 5 14.17 -2.79 19.41
C PRO A 5 14.22 -3.71 18.17
N ASP A 6 14.24 -3.11 16.98
CA ASP A 6 14.27 -3.78 15.67
C ASP A 6 12.99 -4.51 15.24
N THR A 7 11.86 -4.25 15.90
CA THR A 7 10.56 -4.71 15.39
C THR A 7 10.26 -4.04 14.06
N THR A 8 9.95 -4.83 13.03
CA THR A 8 9.53 -4.35 11.72
C THR A 8 8.19 -4.95 11.34
N GLN A 9 7.59 -4.37 10.30
CA GLN A 9 6.42 -4.94 9.64
C GLN A 9 6.78 -5.28 8.19
N LEU A 10 6.45 -6.50 7.77
CA LEU A 10 6.52 -6.92 6.37
C LEU A 10 5.09 -7.02 5.83
N LEU A 11 4.78 -6.25 4.80
CA LEU A 11 3.56 -6.37 4.01
C LEU A 11 3.89 -7.05 2.69
N GLU A 12 3.26 -8.20 2.44
CA GLU A 12 3.27 -8.88 1.15
C GLU A 12 1.91 -8.76 0.49
N ILE A 13 1.85 -8.06 -0.63
CA ILE A 13 0.62 -7.83 -1.39
C ILE A 13 0.52 -8.89 -2.47
N GLY A 14 -0.41 -9.83 -2.31
CA GLY A 14 -0.74 -10.83 -3.33
C GLY A 14 -1.88 -10.37 -4.25
N GLU A 15 -2.23 -11.19 -5.23
CA GLU A 15 -3.32 -10.85 -6.16
C GLU A 15 -4.71 -10.82 -5.49
N GLN A 16 -4.97 -11.79 -4.62
CA GLN A 16 -6.31 -11.99 -4.01
C GLN A 16 -6.36 -11.62 -2.53
N ARG A 17 -5.23 -11.75 -1.85
CA ARG A 17 -5.07 -11.55 -0.41
C ARG A 17 -3.68 -11.00 -0.17
N SER A 18 -3.55 -10.27 0.92
CA SER A 18 -2.28 -9.73 1.38
C SER A 18 -1.97 -10.30 2.76
N GLN A 19 -0.69 -10.42 3.06
CA GLN A 19 -0.20 -10.94 4.34
C GLN A 19 0.62 -9.86 5.01
N VAL A 20 0.43 -9.68 6.31
CA VAL A 20 1.33 -8.87 7.11
C VAL A 20 1.93 -9.70 8.23
N TRP A 21 3.22 -9.51 8.46
CA TRP A 21 3.94 -10.06 9.59
C TRP A 21 4.54 -8.92 10.40
N LEU A 22 4.37 -9.00 11.71
CA LEU A 22 5.00 -8.12 12.69
C LEU A 22 6.04 -8.92 13.44
N GLY A 23 7.25 -8.38 13.59
CA GLY A 23 8.29 -9.00 14.42
C GLY A 23 9.68 -8.77 13.87
N HIS A 24 10.57 -9.72 14.15
CA HIS A 24 11.92 -9.74 13.61
C HIS A 24 12.05 -10.84 12.56
N ALA A 25 13.04 -10.72 11.68
CA ALA A 25 13.26 -11.66 10.58
C ALA A 25 13.35 -13.12 11.05
N ASP A 26 13.95 -13.36 12.22
CA ASP A 26 14.17 -14.70 12.76
C ASP A 26 13.02 -15.26 13.65
N ALA A 27 12.06 -14.44 14.07
CA ALA A 27 10.85 -14.90 14.77
C ALA A 27 9.71 -13.85 14.69
N PRO A 28 8.63 -14.17 13.96
CA PRO A 28 7.46 -13.30 13.89
C PRO A 28 6.72 -13.28 15.22
N LEU A 29 6.31 -12.09 15.65
CA LEU A 29 5.49 -11.85 16.85
C LEU A 29 4.00 -12.07 16.56
N ALA A 30 3.55 -11.67 15.37
CA ALA A 30 2.17 -11.81 14.93
C ALA A 30 2.09 -11.80 13.40
N SER A 31 0.99 -12.35 12.86
CA SER A 31 0.66 -12.24 11.45
C SER A 31 -0.84 -12.13 11.23
N TRP A 32 -1.21 -11.45 10.16
CA TRP A 32 -2.60 -11.27 9.76
C TRP A 32 -2.76 -11.47 8.26
N THR A 33 -3.89 -12.07 7.89
CA THR A 33 -4.36 -12.12 6.51
C THR A 33 -5.36 -11.00 6.28
N LEU A 34 -5.14 -10.26 5.19
CA LEU A 34 -5.99 -9.17 4.73
C LEU A 34 -6.83 -9.65 3.55
N ALA A 35 -8.10 -9.27 3.53
CA ALA A 35 -9.06 -9.74 2.53
C ALA A 35 -8.96 -9.03 1.16
N PHE A 36 -7.90 -8.26 0.93
CA PHE A 36 -7.63 -7.57 -0.33
C PHE A 36 -6.28 -7.98 -0.94
N GLY A 37 -6.17 -7.81 -2.24
CA GLY A 37 -4.94 -7.94 -3.03
C GLY A 37 -5.04 -7.10 -4.30
N THR A 38 -4.03 -7.10 -5.16
CA THR A 38 -3.97 -6.24 -6.35
C THR A 38 -5.15 -6.42 -7.32
N ARG A 39 -5.80 -7.59 -7.30
CA ARG A 39 -6.98 -7.95 -8.11
C ARG A 39 -8.24 -8.21 -7.29
N ALA A 40 -8.23 -7.93 -5.98
CA ALA A 40 -9.31 -8.30 -5.07
C ALA A 40 -9.67 -7.20 -4.07
N ILE A 41 -9.73 -5.95 -4.52
CA ILE A 41 -10.34 -4.86 -3.75
C ILE A 41 -11.83 -4.80 -4.11
N GLN A 42 -12.73 -4.95 -3.14
CA GLN A 42 -14.19 -4.96 -3.40
C GLN A 42 -14.73 -3.54 -3.65
N PRO A 43 -15.86 -3.35 -4.38
CA PRO A 43 -16.79 -4.33 -4.96
C PRO A 43 -16.33 -4.97 -6.30
N GLY A 44 -15.04 -4.89 -6.62
CA GLY A 44 -14.40 -5.61 -7.71
C GLY A 44 -13.07 -4.94 -8.05
N PRO A 45 -12.11 -5.66 -8.66
CA PRO A 45 -10.87 -5.03 -9.10
C PRO A 45 -11.16 -3.80 -9.96
N PHE A 46 -10.25 -2.83 -9.96
CA PHE A 46 -10.34 -1.66 -10.82
C PHE A 46 -10.71 -2.07 -12.25
N ARG A 47 -11.84 -1.56 -12.74
CA ARG A 47 -12.40 -1.95 -14.04
C ARG A 47 -11.95 -1.00 -15.15
N HIS A 48 -11.49 0.20 -14.78
CA HIS A 48 -10.98 1.21 -15.68
C HIS A 48 -9.46 1.30 -15.61
N THR A 49 -8.86 1.80 -16.69
CA THR A 49 -7.41 1.98 -16.83
C THR A 49 -7.17 3.37 -17.43
N PRO A 50 -6.92 4.40 -16.61
CA PRO A 50 -6.74 4.38 -15.15
C PRO A 50 -8.05 4.13 -14.37
N PRO A 51 -7.99 3.72 -13.09
CA PRO A 51 -9.15 3.71 -12.21
C PRO A 51 -9.89 5.05 -12.19
N THR A 52 -11.21 5.01 -12.07
CA THR A 52 -12.02 6.22 -11.88
C THR A 52 -11.92 6.75 -10.44
N PRO A 53 -12.27 8.03 -10.18
CA PRO A 53 -12.23 8.57 -8.82
C PRO A 53 -13.10 7.78 -7.84
N LEU A 54 -14.30 7.38 -8.28
CA LEU A 54 -15.21 6.56 -7.46
C LEU A 54 -14.61 5.18 -7.14
N GLU A 55 -13.90 4.57 -8.08
CA GLU A 55 -13.23 3.29 -7.81
C GLU A 55 -12.08 3.45 -6.81
N LEU A 56 -11.31 4.54 -6.89
CA LEU A 56 -10.26 4.85 -5.90
C LEU A 56 -10.88 5.06 -4.51
N GLU A 57 -11.93 5.87 -4.39
CA GLU A 57 -12.63 6.11 -3.11
C GLU A 57 -13.14 4.81 -2.48
N CYS A 58 -13.80 3.95 -3.29
CA CYS A 58 -14.28 2.66 -2.82
C CYS A 58 -13.12 1.74 -2.39
N ALA A 59 -12.00 1.77 -3.12
CA ALA A 59 -10.81 1.00 -2.80
C ALA A 59 -10.17 1.45 -1.49
N ILE A 60 -10.07 2.76 -1.25
CA ILE A 60 -9.59 3.34 0.01
C ILE A 60 -10.44 2.81 1.16
N MET A 61 -11.77 2.91 1.08
CA MET A 61 -12.66 2.45 2.15
C MET A 61 -12.42 0.98 2.51
N VAL A 62 -12.27 0.10 1.51
CA VAL A 62 -12.02 -1.33 1.76
C VAL A 62 -10.67 -1.57 2.43
N VAL A 63 -9.63 -0.87 1.97
CA VAL A 63 -8.28 -1.00 2.55
C VAL A 63 -8.25 -0.43 3.96
N GLU A 64 -8.85 0.74 4.19
CA GLU A 64 -8.95 1.36 5.50
C GLU A 64 -9.70 0.47 6.49
N ASP A 65 -10.86 -0.09 6.12
CA ASP A 65 -11.64 -0.96 7.00
C ASP A 65 -10.82 -2.19 7.46
N GLU A 66 -10.14 -2.86 6.53
CA GLU A 66 -9.29 -4.01 6.83
C GLU A 66 -8.03 -3.63 7.64
N LEU A 67 -7.44 -2.46 7.36
CA LEU A 67 -6.28 -1.94 8.09
C LEU A 67 -6.66 -1.54 9.52
N MET A 68 -7.76 -0.81 9.70
CA MET A 68 -8.26 -0.36 11.01
C MET A 68 -8.61 -1.53 11.93
N ARG A 69 -8.98 -2.68 11.38
CA ARG A 69 -9.19 -3.91 12.16
C ARG A 69 -7.93 -4.37 12.90
N ILE A 70 -6.75 -4.18 12.31
CA ILE A 70 -5.47 -4.67 12.87
C ILE A 70 -4.56 -3.55 13.38
N ALA A 71 -4.79 -2.30 12.97
CA ALA A 71 -3.98 -1.15 13.36
C ALA A 71 -3.76 -1.00 14.87
N PRO A 72 -4.75 -1.29 15.77
CA PRO A 72 -4.52 -1.22 17.22
C PRO A 72 -3.46 -2.19 17.75
N GLU A 73 -3.19 -3.28 17.02
CA GLU A 73 -2.19 -4.30 17.37
C GLU A 73 -0.80 -4.00 16.78
N ILE A 74 -0.70 -3.00 15.91
CA ILE A 74 0.55 -2.60 15.26
C ILE A 74 1.04 -1.30 15.91
N PRO A 75 2.23 -1.30 16.55
CA PRO A 75 2.81 -0.08 17.07
C PRO A 75 2.99 0.96 15.96
N PRO A 76 2.61 2.22 16.17
CA PRO A 76 2.79 3.27 15.17
C PRO A 76 4.29 3.58 14.98
N GLY A 77 4.65 4.00 13.77
CA GLY A 77 6.01 4.43 13.42
C GLY A 77 6.99 3.30 13.09
N LEU A 78 6.54 2.04 13.04
CA LEU A 78 7.42 0.93 12.68
C LEU A 78 7.86 1.01 11.20
N PRO A 79 9.11 0.65 10.88
CA PRO A 79 9.57 0.57 9.50
C PRO A 79 8.76 -0.45 8.69
N LEU A 80 8.26 -0.04 7.52
CA LEU A 80 7.56 -0.92 6.59
C LEU A 80 8.53 -1.54 5.58
N THR A 81 8.53 -2.86 5.48
CA THR A 81 9.08 -3.60 4.33
C THR A 81 7.92 -4.07 3.46
N LEU A 82 8.06 -3.94 2.15
CA LEU A 82 7.03 -4.22 1.16
C LEU A 82 7.54 -5.23 0.14
N ARG A 83 6.78 -6.31 -0.04
CA ARG A 83 6.89 -7.20 -1.21
C ARG A 83 5.61 -7.09 -2.01
N SER A 84 5.71 -6.73 -3.28
CA SER A 84 4.54 -6.53 -4.13
C SER A 84 4.89 -6.68 -5.59
N GLU A 85 3.88 -7.08 -6.37
CA GLU A 85 3.90 -7.08 -7.83
C GLU A 85 2.66 -6.34 -8.34
N PRO A 86 2.81 -5.26 -9.15
CA PRO A 86 4.07 -4.69 -9.61
C PRO A 86 4.87 -3.98 -8.52
N SER A 87 6.19 -3.85 -8.71
CA SER A 87 7.10 -3.14 -7.81
C SER A 87 6.93 -1.62 -7.91
N LEU A 88 6.70 -0.95 -6.77
CA LEU A 88 6.67 0.52 -6.73
C LEU A 88 8.04 1.12 -7.04
N ALA A 89 9.12 0.46 -6.61
CA ALA A 89 10.48 0.96 -6.78
C ALA A 89 10.90 1.03 -8.25
N GLU A 90 10.38 0.14 -9.11
CA GLU A 90 10.65 0.18 -10.56
C GLU A 90 10.06 1.42 -11.23
N VAL A 91 8.99 1.97 -10.65
CA VAL A 91 8.29 3.15 -11.18
C VAL A 91 8.77 4.43 -10.53
N LEU A 92 8.96 4.41 -9.20
CA LEU A 92 9.34 5.59 -8.41
C LEU A 92 10.86 5.80 -8.36
N GLY A 93 11.65 4.82 -8.78
CA GLY A 93 13.10 4.94 -8.99
C GLY A 93 13.96 4.66 -7.75
N ASP A 94 13.36 4.32 -6.61
CA ASP A 94 14.06 4.04 -5.36
C ASP A 94 13.42 2.88 -4.59
N ASN A 95 14.25 2.01 -4.00
CA ASN A 95 13.78 0.92 -3.14
C ASN A 95 13.31 1.42 -1.78
N THR A 96 13.82 2.55 -1.30
CA THR A 96 13.34 3.19 -0.07
C THR A 96 12.57 4.44 -0.43
N MET A 97 11.26 4.43 -0.20
CA MET A 97 10.35 5.52 -0.56
C MET A 97 9.82 6.17 0.71
N SER A 98 9.91 7.50 0.80
CA SER A 98 9.32 8.23 1.94
C SER A 98 7.81 8.29 1.82
N ARG A 99 7.12 8.52 2.95
CA ARG A 99 5.68 8.77 2.97
C ARG A 99 5.30 9.92 2.04
N GLU A 100 6.09 10.99 2.01
CA GLU A 100 5.84 12.16 1.15
C GLU A 100 5.93 11.80 -0.33
N LEU A 101 6.89 10.96 -0.74
CA LEU A 101 6.99 10.49 -2.13
C LEU A 101 5.78 9.64 -2.51
N VAL A 102 5.35 8.72 -1.62
CA VAL A 102 4.16 7.89 -1.84
C VAL A 102 2.89 8.73 -1.93
N GLU A 103 2.71 9.73 -1.05
CA GLU A 103 1.56 10.65 -1.10
C GLU A 103 1.58 11.52 -2.37
N GLN A 104 2.76 11.95 -2.84
CA GLN A 104 2.88 12.67 -4.12
C GLN A 104 2.49 11.79 -5.30
N ALA A 105 2.97 10.54 -5.36
CA ALA A 105 2.59 9.59 -6.39
C ALA A 105 1.08 9.30 -6.34
N PHE A 106 0.50 9.14 -5.15
CA PHE A 106 -0.94 8.97 -5.01
C PHE A 106 -1.72 10.20 -5.52
N GLY A 107 -1.26 11.42 -5.23
CA GLY A 107 -1.84 12.64 -5.79
C GLY A 107 -1.82 12.68 -7.32
N GLN A 108 -0.75 12.19 -7.96
CA GLN A 108 -0.68 12.06 -9.41
C GLN A 108 -1.68 11.01 -9.95
N LEU A 109 -1.82 9.88 -9.26
CA LEU A 109 -2.82 8.85 -9.59
C LEU A 109 -4.24 9.43 -9.51
N ALA A 110 -4.55 10.20 -8.47
CA ALA A 110 -5.84 10.86 -8.31
C ALA A 110 -6.13 11.87 -9.43
N ALA A 111 -5.17 12.74 -9.77
CA ALA A 111 -5.30 13.68 -10.89
C ALA A 111 -5.51 12.96 -12.23
N MET A 112 -4.81 11.83 -12.44
CA MET A 112 -4.99 10.99 -13.62
C MET A 112 -6.39 10.35 -13.65
N ALA A 113 -6.93 9.90 -12.51
CA ALA A 113 -8.29 9.38 -12.40
C ALA A 113 -9.36 10.45 -12.70
N GLU A 114 -9.11 11.70 -12.32
CA GLU A 114 -9.96 12.85 -12.66
C GLU A 114 -9.89 13.26 -14.14
N GLY A 115 -8.96 12.67 -14.90
CA GLY A 115 -8.79 12.95 -16.32
C GLY A 115 -7.87 14.14 -16.63
N ASP A 116 -7.00 14.53 -15.70
CA ASP A 116 -5.99 15.56 -15.95
C ASP A 116 -5.02 15.12 -17.08
N PRO A 117 -4.98 15.83 -18.23
CA PRO A 117 -4.09 15.50 -19.34
C PRO A 117 -2.60 15.56 -19.00
N LEU A 118 -2.20 16.35 -18.00
CA LEU A 118 -0.80 16.51 -17.57
C LEU A 118 -0.33 15.42 -16.60
N ALA A 119 -1.26 14.74 -15.93
CA ALA A 119 -0.97 13.62 -15.02
C ALA A 119 -0.78 12.30 -15.78
N ALA A 120 -1.38 12.17 -16.97
CA ALA A 120 -1.52 10.91 -17.70
C ALA A 120 -0.21 10.30 -18.25
N SER A 121 0.95 10.93 -18.02
CA SER A 121 2.27 10.49 -18.52
C SER A 121 3.27 10.09 -17.42
N GLN A 122 2.92 10.16 -16.13
CA GLN A 122 3.91 10.01 -15.04
C GLN A 122 3.85 8.66 -14.31
N LEU A 123 2.70 7.99 -14.29
CA LEU A 123 2.52 6.70 -13.60
C LEU A 123 1.87 5.65 -14.52
N PRO A 124 2.10 4.36 -14.26
CA PRO A 124 1.36 3.27 -14.86
C PRO A 124 -0.15 3.45 -14.63
N ARG A 125 -0.94 3.09 -15.63
CA ARG A 125 -2.41 3.25 -15.61
C ARG A 125 -3.12 2.01 -15.10
N GLU A 126 -2.39 0.91 -15.01
CA GLU A 126 -2.86 -0.41 -14.65
C GLU A 126 -3.43 -0.42 -13.23
N GLY A 127 -4.56 -1.09 -13.04
CA GLY A 127 -5.20 -1.20 -11.73
C GLY A 127 -4.32 -1.86 -10.67
N GLU A 128 -3.45 -2.78 -11.07
CA GLU A 128 -2.56 -3.47 -10.14
C GLU A 128 -1.55 -2.49 -9.51
N PHE A 129 -0.96 -1.59 -10.30
CA PHE A 129 -0.09 -0.53 -9.78
C PHE A 129 -0.87 0.41 -8.87
N ALA A 130 -2.06 0.84 -9.29
CA ALA A 130 -2.93 1.69 -8.47
C ALA A 130 -3.28 1.03 -7.12
N ALA A 131 -3.50 -0.29 -7.12
CA ALA A 131 -3.82 -1.05 -5.91
C ALA A 131 -2.63 -1.09 -4.95
N VAL A 132 -1.43 -1.42 -5.43
CA VAL A 132 -0.21 -1.43 -4.61
C VAL A 132 0.05 -0.04 -4.03
N LEU A 133 0.00 1.01 -4.86
CA LEU A 133 0.26 2.38 -4.41
C LEU A 133 -0.74 2.84 -3.35
N LEU A 134 -2.04 2.58 -3.56
CA LEU A 134 -3.10 2.91 -2.62
C LEU A 134 -2.94 2.17 -1.30
N ILE A 135 -2.70 0.85 -1.34
CA ILE A 135 -2.51 0.03 -0.13
C ILE A 135 -1.35 0.57 0.70
N VAL A 136 -0.22 0.87 0.06
CA VAL A 136 0.98 1.39 0.74
C VAL A 136 0.72 2.78 1.30
N ARG A 137 0.03 3.65 0.56
CA ARG A 137 -0.36 4.98 1.03
C ARG A 137 -1.19 4.91 2.31
N GLU A 138 -2.25 4.09 2.33
CA GLU A 138 -3.07 3.90 3.53
C GLU A 138 -2.26 3.34 4.70
N TRP A 139 -1.35 2.39 4.42
CA TRP A 139 -0.48 1.81 5.45
C TRP A 139 0.40 2.86 6.13
N LEU A 140 1.12 3.67 5.34
CA LEU A 140 2.00 4.71 5.85
C LEU A 140 1.23 5.81 6.58
N HIS A 141 0.06 6.19 6.04
CA HIS A 141 -0.79 7.24 6.60
C HIS A 141 -1.31 6.86 8.00
N HIS A 142 -1.91 5.67 8.12
CA HIS A 142 -2.60 5.27 9.35
C HIS A 142 -1.68 4.73 10.43
N LEU A 143 -0.57 4.09 10.06
CA LEU A 143 0.39 3.53 11.03
C LEU A 143 1.57 4.46 11.31
N ALA A 144 1.55 5.68 10.76
CA ALA A 144 2.59 6.70 10.96
C ALA A 144 4.00 6.23 10.60
N SER A 145 4.12 5.27 9.68
CA SER A 145 5.41 4.85 9.13
C SER A 145 5.92 5.95 8.20
N GLU A 146 7.14 6.42 8.42
CA GLU A 146 7.70 7.53 7.63
C GLU A 146 8.27 7.10 6.27
N GLN A 147 8.52 5.80 6.09
CA GLN A 147 9.06 5.24 4.86
C GLN A 147 8.67 3.76 4.68
N VAL A 148 8.80 3.31 3.43
CA VAL A 148 8.67 1.92 3.02
C VAL A 148 9.91 1.47 2.25
N LEU A 149 10.39 0.26 2.54
CA LEU A 149 11.45 -0.41 1.81
C LEU A 149 10.83 -1.50 0.92
N GLN A 150 10.86 -1.32 -0.40
CA GLN A 150 10.56 -2.37 -1.36
C GLN A 150 11.66 -3.42 -1.36
N VAL A 151 11.26 -4.69 -1.31
CA VAL A 151 12.12 -5.87 -1.48
C VAL A 151 11.54 -6.79 -2.56
N GLU A 152 12.38 -7.65 -3.10
CA GLU A 152 11.99 -8.73 -4.02
C GLU A 152 11.18 -9.84 -3.32
#